data_AF-A0A7W9Q0L8-F1
#
_entry.id   AF-A0A7W9Q0L8-F1
#
_cell.length_a   1.000
_cell.length_b   1.000
_cell.length_c   1.000
_cell.angle_alpha   90.00
_cell.angle_beta   90.00
_cell.angle_gamma   90.00
#
_symmetry.space_group_name_H-M   'P 1'
#
loop_
_entity.id
_entity.type
_entity.pdbx_description
1 polymer ?
#
loop_
_entity_poly.entity_id
_entity_poly.type
_entity_poly.pdbx_seq_one_letter_code
_entity_poly.pdbx_strand_id
1 'polypeptide(L)'
;MRNSDSHTEGPSRGTLVDLDAVADELYALRPEDFVAARDRRALDAREAGDQALAKEIGALRRPNLAAWVSNLLVRRQPEEVRPLLGLGEELRRAHRELDGAQLRKLARRQNEVIGALGRQARKLAGQAGHPVGEGVQREVEETLHAVLADPRAAREWAAGRLVKPLSSTAGFPAADEAVLGSRPAPPAAEPRTPARGKGRAQGAERRRHLTEAREEADAERRRHLAAAREEAREAERELRARETEAADAARAADEAGARLTEAEELVAELRERLRHAEEGQRRARAGERDARERARQAGRAAQEARRRAGTAAARLERPATG
;
A
#
# COMPACT_ATOMS: atom_id res chain seq x y z
N MET A 1 67.93 -16.80 1.84
CA MET A 1 67.01 -16.88 0.68
C MET A 1 65.62 -16.50 1.18
N ARG A 2 65.04 -15.34 0.80
CA ARG A 2 64.21 -15.12 -0.42
C ARG A 2 63.10 -16.18 -0.55
N ASN A 3 61.80 -15.91 -0.65
CA ASN A 3 60.93 -14.73 -0.81
C ASN A 3 59.58 -15.11 -0.15
N SER A 4 58.87 -14.28 0.60
CA SER A 4 58.01 -13.17 0.15
C SER A 4 56.94 -13.59 -0.86
N ASP A 5 55.80 -14.10 -0.37
CA ASP A 5 54.49 -13.98 -1.03
C ASP A 5 53.58 -13.12 -0.15
N SER A 6 53.98 -11.86 -0.02
CA SER A 6 53.08 -10.75 0.27
C SER A 6 52.07 -10.65 -0.88
N HIS A 7 50.87 -11.19 -0.67
CA HIS A 7 49.71 -10.81 -1.49
C HIS A 7 49.40 -9.35 -1.18
N THR A 8 49.98 -8.50 -2.01
CA THR A 8 49.78 -7.06 -2.07
C THR A 8 48.31 -6.77 -2.27
N GLU A 9 47.67 -6.26 -1.21
CA GLU A 9 46.53 -5.35 -1.32
C GLU A 9 46.90 -4.26 -2.33
N GLY A 10 46.28 -4.32 -3.51
CA GLY A 10 46.41 -3.29 -4.51
C GLY A 10 45.75 -2.00 -4.02
N PRO A 11 46.42 -0.84 -4.14
CA PRO A 11 45.92 0.41 -3.60
C PRO A 11 44.74 0.95 -4.41
N SER A 12 43.86 1.67 -3.71
CA SER A 12 42.79 2.55 -4.20
C SER A 12 42.96 3.05 -5.64
N ARG A 13 42.08 2.58 -6.54
CA ARG A 13 41.70 3.38 -7.70
C ARG A 13 40.79 4.51 -7.21
N GLY A 14 41.30 5.74 -7.28
CA GLY A 14 40.55 6.94 -6.95
C GLY A 14 39.24 7.01 -7.73
N THR A 15 38.16 7.27 -6.99
CA THR A 15 36.88 7.85 -7.42
C THR A 15 36.37 7.42 -8.81
N LEU A 16 36.34 6.11 -9.10
CA LEU A 16 35.47 5.59 -10.14
C LEU A 16 34.06 5.63 -9.58
N VAL A 17 33.22 6.47 -10.16
CA VAL A 17 31.78 6.46 -9.90
C VAL A 17 31.27 5.09 -10.32
N ASP A 18 30.91 4.26 -9.33
CA ASP A 18 30.34 2.93 -9.56
C ASP A 18 28.95 3.06 -10.22
N LEU A 19 28.56 2.08 -11.04
CA LEU A 19 27.26 2.05 -11.72
C LEU A 19 26.11 2.25 -10.72
N ASP A 20 26.21 1.63 -9.54
CA ASP A 20 25.19 1.74 -8.50
C ASP A 20 25.07 3.17 -7.97
N ALA A 21 26.18 3.89 -7.81
CA ALA A 21 26.16 5.30 -7.40
C ALA A 21 25.54 6.19 -8.48
N VAL A 22 25.89 5.95 -9.76
CA VAL A 22 25.26 6.67 -10.88
C VAL A 22 23.76 6.39 -10.94
N ALA A 23 23.36 5.13 -10.82
CA ALA A 23 21.96 4.73 -10.86
C ALA A 23 21.20 5.36 -9.69
N ASP A 24 21.79 5.41 -8.49
CA ASP A 24 21.16 6.01 -7.33
C ASP A 24 20.89 7.51 -7.49
N GLU A 25 21.81 8.23 -8.11
CA GLU A 25 21.61 9.62 -8.45
C GLU A 25 20.56 9.80 -9.54
N LEU A 26 20.59 8.99 -10.60
CA LEU A 26 19.63 9.07 -11.71
C LEU A 26 18.19 8.76 -11.27
N TYR A 27 17.99 7.71 -10.48
CA TYR A 27 16.65 7.32 -10.00
C TYR A 27 16.11 8.25 -8.89
N ALA A 28 16.92 9.19 -8.38
CA ALA A 28 16.44 10.27 -7.50
C ALA A 28 15.90 11.49 -8.28
N LEU A 29 16.26 11.62 -9.56
CA LEU A 29 15.79 12.71 -10.43
C LEU A 29 14.35 12.50 -10.86
N ARG A 30 13.71 13.59 -11.28
CA ARG A 30 12.38 13.52 -11.89
C ARG A 30 12.44 12.75 -13.20
N PRO A 31 11.37 12.04 -13.60
CA PRO A 31 11.35 11.28 -14.86
C PRO A 31 11.72 12.12 -16.08
N GLU A 32 11.37 13.41 -16.10
CA GLU A 32 11.66 14.34 -17.18
C GLU A 32 13.16 14.64 -17.30
N ASP A 33 13.86 14.73 -16.16
CA ASP A 33 15.29 15.05 -16.09
C ASP A 33 16.18 13.81 -16.27
N PHE A 34 15.60 12.61 -16.10
CA PHE A 34 16.32 11.34 -16.08
C PHE A 34 17.14 11.09 -17.36
N VAL A 35 16.54 11.29 -18.53
CA VAL A 35 17.19 10.94 -19.81
C VAL A 35 18.37 11.86 -20.08
N ALA A 36 18.20 13.17 -19.87
CA ALA A 36 19.26 14.14 -20.06
C ALA A 36 20.44 13.89 -19.10
N ALA A 37 20.14 13.59 -17.83
CA ALA A 37 21.16 13.27 -16.85
C ALA A 37 21.87 11.95 -17.17
N ARG A 38 21.14 10.90 -17.56
CA ARG A 38 21.71 9.60 -17.95
C ARG A 38 22.68 9.75 -19.12
N ASP A 39 22.28 10.49 -20.15
CA ASP A 39 23.10 10.69 -21.33
C ASP A 39 24.35 11.51 -21.00
N ARG A 40 24.24 12.50 -20.11
CA ARG A 40 25.40 13.23 -19.58
C ARG A 40 26.36 12.33 -18.82
N ARG A 41 25.86 11.47 -17.92
CA ARG A 41 26.70 10.52 -17.16
C ARG A 41 27.35 9.47 -18.04
N ALA A 42 26.66 9.00 -19.07
CA ALA A 42 27.23 8.08 -20.05
C ALA A 42 28.36 8.77 -20.85
N LEU A 43 28.22 10.05 -21.18
CA LEU A 43 29.28 10.83 -21.81
C LEU A 43 30.48 11.02 -20.87
N ASP A 44 30.24 11.44 -19.62
CA ASP A 44 31.30 11.63 -18.61
C ASP A 44 32.11 10.33 -18.40
N ALA A 45 31.44 9.16 -18.37
CA ALA A 45 32.09 7.85 -18.28
C ALA A 45 32.94 7.51 -19.53
N ARG A 46 32.49 7.88 -20.74
CA ARG A 46 33.28 7.71 -21.96
C ARG A 46 34.52 8.59 -21.96
N GLU A 47 34.38 9.84 -21.51
CA GLU A 47 35.49 10.80 -21.39
C GLU A 47 36.51 10.34 -20.34
N ALA A 48 36.05 9.66 -19.28
CA ALA A 48 36.90 9.02 -18.28
C ALA A 48 37.55 7.69 -18.75
N GLY A 49 37.24 7.22 -19.96
CA GLY A 49 37.80 6.01 -20.56
C GLY A 49 37.07 4.70 -20.21
N ASP A 50 35.94 4.76 -19.49
CA ASP A 50 35.15 3.59 -19.11
C ASP A 50 33.97 3.36 -20.06
N GLN A 51 34.25 2.66 -21.16
CA GLN A 51 33.25 2.34 -22.18
C GLN A 51 32.21 1.31 -21.69
N ALA A 52 32.58 0.45 -20.73
CA ALA A 52 31.68 -0.54 -20.18
C ALA A 52 30.61 0.13 -19.30
N LEU A 53 31.06 0.98 -18.36
CA LEU A 53 30.19 1.76 -17.50
C LEU A 53 29.26 2.67 -18.33
N ALA A 54 29.77 3.34 -19.36
CA ALA A 54 28.95 4.17 -20.24
C ALA A 54 27.82 3.40 -20.94
N LYS A 55 28.09 2.14 -21.35
CA LYS A 55 27.09 1.27 -21.97
C LYS A 55 26.02 0.86 -20.95
N GLU A 56 26.43 0.54 -19.74
CA GLU A 56 25.54 0.15 -18.64
C GLU A 56 24.64 1.32 -18.19
N ILE A 57 25.21 2.52 -18.03
CA ILE A 57 24.46 3.74 -17.77
C ILE A 57 23.43 4.00 -18.88
N GLY A 58 23.84 3.87 -20.15
CA GLY A 58 22.95 4.05 -21.30
C GLY A 58 21.80 3.04 -21.37
N ALA A 59 21.98 1.84 -20.80
CA ALA A 59 20.95 0.81 -20.72
C ALA A 59 19.90 1.07 -19.62
N LEU A 60 20.17 1.99 -18.68
CA LEU A 60 19.21 2.37 -17.64
C LEU A 60 17.95 2.99 -18.25
N ARG A 61 16.81 2.50 -17.79
CA ARG A 61 15.49 2.90 -18.27
C ARG A 61 14.90 3.96 -17.35
N ARG A 62 14.25 4.95 -17.97
CA ARG A 62 13.48 5.98 -17.27
C ARG A 62 12.38 5.30 -16.44
N PRO A 63 12.27 5.61 -15.13
CA PRO A 63 11.17 5.11 -14.31
C PRO A 63 9.84 5.71 -14.76
N ASN A 64 8.76 4.93 -14.67
CA ASN A 64 7.43 5.52 -14.78
C ASN A 64 7.11 6.36 -13.52
N LEU A 65 6.01 7.12 -13.56
CA LEU A 65 5.69 8.08 -12.51
C LEU A 65 5.48 7.39 -11.14
N ALA A 66 4.74 6.28 -11.08
CA ALA A 66 4.54 5.54 -9.84
C ALA A 66 5.83 4.92 -9.29
N ALA A 67 6.67 4.35 -10.15
CA ALA A 67 7.98 3.80 -9.75
C ALA A 67 8.92 4.90 -9.24
N TRP A 68 8.91 6.08 -9.87
CA TRP A 68 9.67 7.24 -9.38
C TRP A 68 9.18 7.67 -7.99
N VAL A 69 7.86 7.77 -7.77
CA VAL A 69 7.30 8.09 -6.45
C VAL A 69 7.69 7.04 -5.39
N SER A 70 7.66 5.76 -5.74
CA SER A 70 8.12 4.67 -4.87
C SER A 70 9.62 4.76 -4.55
N ASN A 71 10.47 5.07 -5.53
CA ASN A 71 11.90 5.30 -5.32
C ASN A 71 12.14 6.52 -4.42
N LEU A 72 11.37 7.58 -4.60
CA LEU A 72 11.44 8.78 -3.78
C LEU A 72 11.11 8.49 -2.31
N LEU A 73 10.10 7.65 -2.05
CA LEU A 73 9.75 7.22 -0.70
C LEU A 73 10.92 6.51 -0.02
N VAL A 74 11.54 5.54 -0.69
CA VAL A 74 12.69 4.78 -0.16
C VAL A 74 13.88 5.69 0.15
N ARG A 75 14.13 6.68 -0.71
CA ARG A 75 15.29 7.59 -0.60
C ARG A 75 15.09 8.70 0.43
N ARG A 76 13.87 9.21 0.58
CA ARG A 76 13.56 10.34 1.46
C ARG A 76 13.09 9.92 2.85
N GLN A 77 12.64 8.68 3.01
CA GLN A 77 12.08 8.14 4.24
C GLN A 77 12.65 6.74 4.54
N PRO A 78 13.98 6.58 4.63
CA PRO A 78 14.61 5.27 4.87
C PRO A 78 14.17 4.61 6.20
N GLU A 79 13.78 5.42 7.18
CA GLU A 79 13.21 5.00 8.47
C GLU A 79 11.89 4.25 8.32
N GLU A 80 11.10 4.52 7.28
CA GLU A 80 9.81 3.87 7.02
C GLU A 80 9.96 2.57 6.23
N VAL A 81 11.08 2.40 5.52
CA VAL A 81 11.39 1.19 4.73
C VAL A 81 11.54 -0.03 5.65
N ARG A 82 12.31 0.08 6.72
CA ARG A 82 12.59 -1.05 7.63
C ARG A 82 11.32 -1.61 8.32
N PRO A 83 10.43 -0.78 8.90
CA PRO A 83 9.16 -1.24 9.45
C PRO A 83 8.28 -1.99 8.45
N LEU A 84 8.20 -1.51 7.20
CA LEU A 84 7.41 -2.17 6.17
C LEU A 84 7.98 -3.55 5.81
N LEU A 85 9.31 -3.65 5.64
CA LEU A 85 9.97 -4.93 5.37
C LEU A 85 9.76 -5.93 6.51
N GLY A 86 9.85 -5.47 7.77
CA GLY A 86 9.56 -6.29 8.96
C GLY A 86 8.11 -6.76 9.02
N LEU A 87 7.16 -5.89 8.68
CA LEU A 87 5.75 -6.27 8.58
C LEU A 87 5.50 -7.36 7.53
N GLY A 88 6.17 -7.28 6.37
CA GLY A 88 6.10 -8.32 5.34
C GLY A 88 6.63 -9.67 5.83
N GLU A 89 7.72 -9.65 6.62
CA GLU A 89 8.24 -10.87 7.24
C GLU A 89 7.29 -11.46 8.28
N GLU A 90 6.69 -10.62 9.14
CA GLU A 90 5.67 -11.03 10.11
C GLU A 90 4.45 -11.67 9.42
N LEU A 91 3.95 -11.06 8.35
CA LEU A 91 2.82 -11.56 7.57
C LEU A 91 3.13 -12.93 6.96
N ARG A 92 4.27 -13.07 6.28
CA ARG A 92 4.67 -14.34 5.66
C ARG A 92 4.90 -15.43 6.69
N ARG A 93 5.43 -15.09 7.87
CA ARG A 93 5.56 -16.04 8.99
C ARG A 93 4.20 -16.50 9.49
N ALA A 94 3.28 -15.58 9.77
CA ALA A 94 1.92 -15.90 10.21
C ALA A 94 1.17 -16.77 9.19
N HIS A 95 1.38 -16.54 7.88
CA HIS A 95 0.85 -17.39 6.82
C HIS A 95 1.43 -18.82 6.86
N ARG A 96 2.75 -18.98 7.05
CA ARG A 96 3.38 -20.31 7.17
C ARG A 96 2.93 -21.08 8.42
N GLU A 97 2.68 -20.35 9.50
CA GLU A 97 2.25 -20.90 10.79
C GLU A 97 0.73 -21.10 10.89
N LEU A 98 -0.04 -20.67 9.87
CA LEU A 98 -1.50 -20.70 9.81
C LEU A 98 -2.19 -20.01 11.02
N ASP A 99 -1.56 -18.97 11.57
CA ASP A 99 -2.09 -18.21 12.71
C ASP A 99 -3.14 -17.19 12.25
N GLY A 100 -4.39 -17.62 12.18
CA GLY A 100 -5.51 -16.77 11.76
C GLY A 100 -5.76 -15.55 12.66
N ALA A 101 -5.43 -15.62 13.96
CA ALA A 101 -5.61 -14.48 14.86
C ALA A 101 -4.57 -13.39 14.60
N GLN A 102 -3.32 -13.80 14.40
CA GLN A 102 -2.23 -12.90 14.05
C GLN A 102 -2.39 -12.34 12.64
N LEU A 103 -2.86 -13.14 11.68
CA LEU A 103 -3.17 -12.65 10.33
C LEU A 103 -4.21 -11.52 10.35
N ARG A 104 -5.29 -11.65 11.13
CA ARG A 104 -6.30 -10.57 11.26
C ARG A 104 -5.71 -9.29 11.85
N LYS A 105 -4.82 -9.41 12.84
CA LYS A 105 -4.14 -8.26 13.45
C LYS A 105 -3.18 -7.59 12.45
N LEU A 106 -2.38 -8.39 11.75
CA LEU A 106 -1.41 -7.90 10.77
C LEU A 106 -2.07 -7.30 9.53
N ALA A 107 -3.24 -7.82 9.10
CA ALA A 107 -4.00 -7.26 7.99
C ALA A 107 -4.49 -5.83 8.25
N ARG A 108 -4.94 -5.52 9.49
CA ARG A 108 -5.32 -4.15 9.88
C ARG A 108 -4.12 -3.22 9.83
N ARG A 109 -3.00 -3.64 10.43
CA ARG A 109 -1.73 -2.89 10.42
C ARG A 109 -1.20 -2.68 9.01
N GLN A 110 -1.34 -3.67 8.12
CA GLN A 110 -0.99 -3.57 6.70
C GLN A 110 -1.75 -2.42 6.02
N ASN A 111 -3.08 -2.38 6.15
CA ASN A 111 -3.88 -1.34 5.51
C ASN A 111 -3.54 0.06 6.04
N GLU A 112 -3.33 0.19 7.35
CA GLU A 112 -2.92 1.46 7.98
C GLU A 112 -1.56 1.95 7.46
N VAL A 113 -0.55 1.08 7.44
CA VAL A 113 0.81 1.42 7.00
C VAL A 113 0.83 1.75 5.50
N ILE A 114 0.18 0.95 4.66
CA ILE A 114 0.13 1.19 3.21
C ILE A 114 -0.55 2.53 2.92
N GLY A 115 -1.72 2.80 3.52
CA GLY A 115 -2.42 4.06 3.30
C GLY A 115 -1.62 5.28 3.79
N ALA A 116 -0.92 5.15 4.92
CA ALA A 116 -0.05 6.21 5.42
C ALA A 116 1.12 6.48 4.46
N LEU A 117 1.80 5.43 3.99
CA LEU A 117 2.92 5.55 3.05
C LEU A 117 2.47 6.05 1.67
N GLY A 118 1.30 5.65 1.18
CA GLY A 118 0.73 6.18 -0.07
C GLY A 118 0.51 7.69 -0.01
N ARG A 119 -0.11 8.18 1.07
CA ARG A 119 -0.29 9.63 1.31
C ARG A 119 1.05 10.36 1.45
N GLN A 120 2.01 9.77 2.15
CA GLN A 120 3.35 10.33 2.31
C GLN A 120 4.09 10.42 0.97
N ALA A 121 4.01 9.38 0.15
CA ALA A 121 4.62 9.36 -1.18
C ALA A 121 4.04 10.44 -2.09
N ARG A 122 2.71 10.64 -2.06
CA ARG A 122 2.04 11.75 -2.76
C ARG A 122 2.53 13.13 -2.28
N LYS A 123 2.69 13.32 -0.97
CA LYS A 123 3.23 14.56 -0.39
C LYS A 123 4.67 14.81 -0.85
N LEU A 124 5.52 13.79 -0.84
CA LEU A 124 6.91 13.87 -1.31
C LEU A 124 6.98 14.24 -2.80
N ALA A 125 6.13 13.64 -3.63
CA ALA A 125 6.06 13.98 -5.05
C ALA A 125 5.68 15.46 -5.27
N GLY A 126 4.72 15.98 -4.49
CA GLY A 126 4.37 17.40 -4.49
C GLY A 126 5.53 18.31 -4.05
N GLN A 127 6.27 17.93 -3.01
CA GLN A 127 7.47 18.65 -2.56
C GLN A 127 8.61 18.63 -3.58
N ALA A 128 8.70 17.57 -4.39
CA ALA A 128 9.63 17.45 -5.51
C ALA A 128 9.15 18.19 -6.77
N GLY A 129 8.04 18.93 -6.71
CA GLY A 129 7.52 19.76 -7.79
C GLY A 129 6.70 19.01 -8.85
N HIS A 130 6.29 17.77 -8.57
CA HIS A 130 5.47 16.96 -9.48
C HIS A 130 4.28 16.36 -8.70
N PRO A 131 3.21 17.14 -8.45
CA PRO A 131 2.05 16.65 -7.71
C PRO A 131 1.36 15.52 -8.47
N VAL A 132 1.07 14.43 -7.76
CA VAL A 132 0.43 13.25 -8.35
C VAL A 132 -1.01 13.09 -7.89
N GLY A 133 -1.84 12.55 -8.79
CA GLY A 133 -3.24 12.22 -8.52
C GLY A 133 -3.41 10.88 -7.83
N GLU A 134 -4.66 10.54 -7.50
CA GLU A 134 -5.01 9.31 -6.78
C GLU A 134 -4.65 8.03 -7.54
N GLY A 135 -4.65 8.05 -8.87
CA GLY A 135 -4.25 6.88 -9.68
C GLY A 135 -2.82 6.42 -9.39
N VAL A 136 -1.88 7.38 -9.37
CA VAL A 136 -0.47 7.11 -9.04
C VAL A 136 -0.32 6.67 -7.59
N GLN A 137 -1.10 7.26 -6.67
CA GLN A 137 -1.11 6.86 -5.27
C GLN A 137 -1.52 5.38 -5.14
N ARG A 138 -2.57 4.94 -5.85
CA ARG A 138 -3.00 3.54 -5.86
C ARG A 138 -1.95 2.60 -6.44
N GLU A 139 -1.27 2.97 -7.52
CA GLU A 139 -0.16 2.17 -8.08
C GLU A 139 1.03 2.03 -7.10
N VAL A 140 1.31 3.08 -6.32
CA VAL A 140 2.32 3.03 -5.26
C VAL A 140 1.86 2.09 -4.14
N GLU A 141 0.59 2.20 -3.70
CA GLU A 141 0.02 1.30 -2.69
C GLU A 141 0.04 -0.17 -3.15
N GLU A 142 -0.26 -0.45 -4.42
CA GLU A 142 -0.14 -1.79 -5.02
C GLU A 142 1.30 -2.31 -4.98
N THR A 143 2.28 -1.44 -5.26
CA THR A 143 3.71 -1.77 -5.10
C THR A 143 4.04 -2.14 -3.66
N LEU A 144 3.51 -1.41 -2.67
CA LEU A 144 3.71 -1.71 -1.24
C LEU A 144 3.04 -3.05 -0.83
N HIS A 145 1.88 -3.37 -1.40
CA HIS A 145 1.26 -4.69 -1.23
C HIS A 145 2.16 -5.81 -1.77
N ALA A 146 2.76 -5.62 -2.96
CA ALA A 146 3.69 -6.59 -3.54
C ALA A 146 4.94 -6.79 -2.66
N VAL A 147 5.49 -5.70 -2.10
CA VAL A 147 6.63 -5.72 -1.16
C VAL A 147 6.36 -6.55 0.09
N LEU A 148 5.14 -6.46 0.64
CA LEU A 148 4.75 -7.25 1.80
C LEU A 148 4.54 -8.73 1.45
N ALA A 149 4.06 -9.03 0.25
CA ALA A 149 3.77 -10.39 -0.20
C ALA A 149 5.04 -11.18 -0.57
N ASP A 150 6.01 -10.55 -1.26
CA ASP A 150 7.17 -11.25 -1.84
C ASP A 150 8.52 -10.68 -1.34
N PRO A 151 9.40 -11.50 -0.74
CA PRO A 151 10.76 -11.10 -0.39
C PRO A 151 11.60 -10.54 -1.56
N ARG A 152 11.36 -10.98 -2.80
CA ARG A 152 12.07 -10.47 -3.98
C ARG A 152 11.63 -9.04 -4.28
N ALA A 153 10.32 -8.80 -4.37
CA ALA A 153 9.74 -7.46 -4.49
C ALA A 153 10.24 -6.52 -3.39
N ALA A 154 10.34 -7.00 -2.15
CA ALA A 154 10.88 -6.23 -1.02
C ALA A 154 12.32 -5.77 -1.24
N ARG A 155 13.20 -6.63 -1.78
CA ARG A 155 14.59 -6.26 -2.09
C ARG A 155 14.68 -5.29 -3.26
N GLU A 156 13.89 -5.50 -4.30
CA GLU A 156 13.85 -4.61 -5.47
C GLU A 156 13.36 -3.21 -5.11
N TRP A 157 12.31 -3.12 -4.29
CA TRP A 157 11.83 -1.84 -3.78
C TRP A 157 12.86 -1.17 -2.87
N ALA A 158 13.46 -1.91 -1.93
CA ALA A 158 14.48 -1.37 -1.03
C ALA A 158 15.74 -0.84 -1.76
N ALA A 159 16.04 -1.34 -2.97
CA ALA A 159 17.10 -0.78 -3.80
C ALA A 159 16.78 0.63 -4.33
N GLY A 160 15.50 1.05 -4.36
CA GLY A 160 15.09 2.39 -4.77
C GLY A 160 15.40 2.70 -6.25
N ARG A 161 15.41 1.67 -7.10
CA ARG A 161 15.72 1.74 -8.54
C ARG A 161 14.63 1.11 -9.41
N LEU A 162 13.38 1.19 -8.98
CA LEU A 162 12.24 0.66 -9.73
C LEU A 162 12.03 1.43 -11.03
N VAL A 163 11.79 0.69 -12.12
CA VAL A 163 11.45 1.24 -13.44
C VAL A 163 9.94 1.21 -13.70
N LYS A 164 9.25 0.23 -13.11
CA LYS A 164 7.80 0.00 -13.19
C LYS A 164 7.25 -0.28 -11.78
N PRO A 165 5.95 -0.09 -11.54
CA PRO A 165 5.34 -0.48 -10.28
C PRO A 165 5.41 -2.00 -10.14
N LEU A 166 5.44 -2.48 -8.91
CA LEU A 166 5.35 -3.91 -8.64
C LEU A 166 3.88 -4.26 -8.44
N SER A 167 3.44 -5.38 -8.99
CA SER A 167 2.09 -5.91 -8.77
C SER A 167 2.20 -7.24 -8.02
N SER A 168 1.31 -7.44 -7.05
CA SER A 168 1.26 -8.68 -6.28
C SER A 168 0.69 -9.80 -7.14
N THR A 169 1.54 -10.58 -7.82
CA THR A 169 1.11 -11.82 -8.48
C THR A 169 1.01 -12.94 -7.45
N ALA A 170 0.01 -12.86 -6.57
CA ALA A 170 -0.37 -14.00 -5.75
C ALA A 170 -1.14 -15.01 -6.61
N GLY A 171 -0.40 -15.92 -7.25
CA GLY A 171 -0.92 -17.21 -7.70
C GLY A 171 -1.81 -17.22 -8.94
N PHE A 172 -1.25 -16.93 -10.12
CA PHE A 172 -1.58 -17.61 -11.38
C PHE A 172 -0.37 -17.43 -12.31
N PRO A 173 0.30 -18.51 -12.75
CA PRO A 173 1.25 -18.37 -13.84
C PRO A 173 0.45 -18.01 -15.09
N ALA A 174 0.59 -16.76 -15.54
CA ALA A 174 0.25 -16.41 -16.91
C ALA A 174 1.12 -17.30 -17.80
N ALA A 175 0.48 -18.26 -18.44
CA ALA A 175 1.13 -19.20 -19.34
C ALA A 175 1.92 -18.44 -20.40
N ASP A 176 3.11 -18.94 -20.65
CA ASP A 176 4.06 -18.49 -21.66
C ASP A 176 3.39 -18.10 -22.98
N GLU A 177 3.53 -16.82 -23.35
CA GLU A 177 3.61 -16.39 -24.75
C GLU A 177 4.93 -16.92 -25.34
N ALA A 178 4.99 -18.21 -25.66
CA ALA A 178 6.11 -18.80 -26.39
C ALA A 178 5.73 -20.11 -27.10
N VAL A 179 4.73 -20.08 -27.99
CA VAL A 179 4.63 -21.08 -29.07
C VAL A 179 4.31 -20.37 -30.39
N LEU A 180 5.26 -19.56 -30.85
CA LEU A 180 5.43 -19.27 -32.27
C LEU A 180 6.57 -20.16 -32.79
N GLY A 181 6.21 -21.13 -33.63
CA GLY A 181 7.18 -21.82 -34.47
C GLY A 181 7.09 -23.34 -34.42
N SER A 182 6.33 -23.91 -35.36
CA SER A 182 6.84 -25.01 -36.20
C SER A 182 5.80 -25.38 -37.26
N ARG A 183 6.06 -24.88 -38.47
CA ARG A 183 5.49 -25.36 -39.73
C ARG A 183 6.43 -26.42 -40.28
N PRO A 184 5.96 -27.62 -40.64
CA PRO A 184 6.65 -28.44 -41.63
C PRO A 184 5.82 -28.50 -42.92
N ALA A 185 6.36 -27.96 -43.99
CA ALA A 185 6.12 -28.46 -45.35
C ALA A 185 7.08 -29.66 -45.56
N PRO A 186 6.72 -30.71 -46.32
CA PRO A 186 6.95 -30.72 -47.79
C PRO A 186 6.03 -31.73 -48.56
N PRO A 187 6.32 -32.14 -49.82
CA PRO A 187 6.59 -31.37 -51.04
C PRO A 187 5.55 -31.66 -52.15
N ALA A 188 5.64 -30.88 -53.23
CA ALA A 188 4.91 -31.07 -54.48
C ALA A 188 5.42 -32.29 -55.28
N ALA A 189 4.49 -33.01 -55.92
CA ALA A 189 4.73 -33.86 -57.08
C ALA A 189 3.56 -33.72 -58.06
N GLU A 190 3.92 -33.49 -59.32
CA GLU A 190 3.06 -33.17 -60.46
C GLU A 190 2.63 -34.45 -61.23
N PRO A 191 1.84 -34.39 -62.32
CA PRO A 191 0.55 -35.08 -62.41
C PRO A 191 0.55 -36.30 -63.36
N ARG A 192 -0.43 -37.20 -63.19
CA ARG A 192 -0.82 -38.16 -64.24
C ARG A 192 -2.35 -38.25 -64.39
N THR A 193 -2.74 -38.31 -65.65
CA THR A 193 -4.06 -38.18 -66.29
C THR A 193 -5.02 -39.36 -66.03
N PRO A 194 -6.32 -39.24 -66.40
CA PRO A 194 -7.42 -39.93 -65.74
C PRO A 194 -7.80 -41.25 -66.43
N ALA A 195 -8.19 -42.24 -65.62
CA ALA A 195 -8.91 -43.41 -66.09
C ALA A 195 -10.35 -43.38 -65.58
N ARG A 196 -11.30 -43.12 -66.49
CA ARG A 196 -12.73 -43.36 -66.29
C ARG A 196 -12.97 -44.85 -66.15
N GLY A 197 -13.70 -45.27 -65.12
CA GLY A 197 -14.23 -46.63 -65.01
C GLY A 197 -15.08 -46.87 -63.77
N LYS A 198 -16.40 -46.97 -63.96
CA LYS A 198 -17.41 -47.58 -63.06
C LYS A 198 -17.72 -46.85 -61.74
N GLY A 199 -18.48 -45.77 -61.87
CA GLY A 199 -19.25 -45.18 -60.77
C GLY A 199 -20.73 -45.57 -60.84
N ARG A 200 -21.30 -45.93 -59.68
CA ARG A 200 -22.58 -45.39 -59.16
C ARG A 200 -22.93 -45.90 -57.76
N ALA A 201 -22.45 -47.08 -57.35
CA ALA A 201 -22.69 -47.63 -56.00
C ALA A 201 -21.78 -47.04 -54.90
N GLN A 202 -20.45 -47.07 -55.06
CA GLN A 202 -19.50 -46.58 -54.03
C GLN A 202 -19.51 -45.06 -53.79
N GLY A 203 -19.95 -44.27 -54.79
CA GLY A 203 -20.11 -42.82 -54.63
C GLY A 203 -21.33 -42.43 -53.79
N ALA A 204 -22.36 -43.28 -53.73
CA ALA A 204 -23.53 -43.06 -52.89
C ALA A 204 -23.21 -43.33 -51.41
N GLU A 205 -22.46 -44.39 -51.12
CA GLU A 205 -21.98 -44.71 -49.76
C GLU A 205 -20.99 -43.67 -49.24
N ARG A 206 -20.01 -43.24 -50.04
CA ARG A 206 -19.09 -42.16 -49.64
C ARG A 206 -19.80 -40.83 -49.38
N ARG A 207 -20.87 -40.51 -50.12
CA ARG A 207 -21.67 -39.31 -49.87
C ARG A 207 -22.50 -39.43 -48.58
N ARG A 208 -23.06 -40.60 -48.29
CA ARG A 208 -23.79 -40.88 -47.04
C ARG A 208 -22.88 -40.79 -45.81
N HIS A 209 -21.71 -41.40 -45.87
CA HIS A 209 -20.72 -41.33 -44.79
C HIS A 209 -20.17 -39.90 -44.57
N LEU A 210 -20.08 -39.08 -45.63
CA LEU A 210 -19.72 -37.66 -45.51
C LEU A 210 -20.86 -36.81 -44.92
N THR A 211 -22.13 -37.14 -45.20
CA THR A 211 -23.27 -36.44 -44.58
C THR A 211 -23.44 -36.82 -43.12
N GLU A 212 -23.30 -38.10 -42.78
CA GLU A 212 -23.35 -38.60 -41.39
C GLU A 212 -22.22 -37.98 -40.55
N ALA A 213 -20.98 -37.98 -41.04
CA ALA A 213 -19.86 -37.33 -40.35
C ALA A 213 -20.04 -35.81 -40.19
N ARG A 214 -20.73 -35.14 -41.12
CA ARG A 214 -21.06 -33.71 -40.99
C ARG A 214 -22.14 -33.47 -39.94
N GLU A 215 -23.17 -34.31 -39.91
CA GLU A 215 -24.26 -34.24 -38.93
C GLU A 215 -23.77 -34.51 -37.51
N GLU A 216 -22.86 -35.47 -37.34
CA GLU A 216 -22.18 -35.73 -36.07
C GLU A 216 -21.32 -34.54 -35.65
N ALA A 217 -20.48 -34.00 -36.53
CA ALA A 217 -19.66 -32.83 -36.23
C ALA A 217 -20.52 -31.58 -35.91
N ASP A 218 -21.66 -31.40 -36.57
CA ASP A 218 -22.64 -30.36 -36.25
C ASP A 218 -23.32 -30.60 -34.90
N ALA A 219 -23.62 -31.86 -34.56
CA ALA A 219 -24.19 -32.22 -33.27
C ALA A 219 -23.19 -31.96 -32.12
N GLU A 220 -21.92 -32.32 -32.30
CA GLU A 220 -20.83 -32.02 -31.37
C GLU A 220 -20.64 -30.52 -31.20
N ARG A 221 -20.59 -29.75 -32.30
CA ARG A 221 -20.55 -28.28 -32.24
C ARG A 221 -21.73 -27.70 -31.46
N ARG A 222 -22.95 -28.18 -31.70
CA ARG A 222 -24.15 -27.74 -30.97
C ARG A 222 -24.06 -28.06 -29.48
N ARG A 223 -23.56 -29.25 -29.11
CA ARG A 223 -23.34 -29.64 -27.70
C ARG A 223 -22.30 -28.75 -27.03
N HIS A 224 -21.18 -28.50 -27.70
CA HIS A 224 -20.13 -27.62 -27.19
C HIS A 224 -20.63 -26.19 -27.00
N LEU A 225 -21.38 -25.65 -27.97
CA LEU A 225 -22.00 -24.32 -27.84
C LEU A 225 -23.04 -24.25 -26.74
N ALA A 226 -23.83 -25.32 -26.53
CA ALA A 226 -24.78 -25.38 -25.44
C ALA A 226 -24.07 -25.41 -24.08
N ALA A 227 -23.02 -26.21 -23.93
CA ALA A 227 -22.20 -26.27 -22.71
C ALA A 227 -21.56 -24.91 -22.41
N ALA A 228 -20.92 -24.28 -23.40
CA ALA A 228 -20.31 -22.96 -23.25
C ALA A 228 -21.34 -21.86 -22.88
N ARG A 229 -22.59 -21.97 -23.37
CA ARG A 229 -23.67 -21.04 -22.99
C ARG A 229 -24.13 -21.25 -21.56
N GLU A 230 -24.21 -22.48 -21.08
CA GLU A 230 -24.56 -22.74 -19.68
C GLU A 230 -23.45 -22.29 -18.73
N GLU A 231 -22.19 -22.55 -19.08
CA GLU A 231 -21.03 -22.06 -18.33
C GLU A 231 -21.02 -20.51 -18.27
N ALA A 232 -21.27 -19.84 -19.40
CA ALA A 232 -21.38 -18.37 -19.42
C ALA A 232 -22.53 -17.86 -18.52
N ARG A 233 -23.69 -18.54 -18.54
CA ARG A 233 -24.83 -18.19 -17.67
C ARG A 233 -24.53 -18.41 -16.19
N GLU A 234 -23.78 -19.46 -15.85
CA GLU A 234 -23.32 -19.71 -14.48
C GLU A 234 -22.35 -18.62 -14.03
N ALA A 235 -21.37 -18.28 -14.86
CA ALA A 235 -20.43 -17.21 -14.60
C ALA A 235 -21.13 -15.84 -14.43
N GLU A 236 -22.13 -15.53 -15.25
CA GLU A 236 -22.94 -14.30 -15.11
C GLU A 236 -23.76 -14.28 -13.80
N ARG A 237 -24.33 -15.42 -13.39
CA ARG A 237 -25.04 -15.52 -12.10
C ARG A 237 -24.10 -15.31 -10.93
N GLU A 238 -22.93 -15.92 -10.98
CA GLU A 238 -21.90 -15.78 -9.96
C GLU A 238 -21.39 -14.34 -9.88
N LEU A 239 -21.12 -13.69 -11.02
CA LEU A 239 -20.73 -12.29 -11.07
C LEU A 239 -21.78 -11.40 -10.38
N ARG A 240 -23.06 -11.55 -10.75
CA ARG A 240 -24.16 -10.76 -10.15
C ARG A 240 -24.30 -10.99 -8.65
N ALA A 241 -24.11 -12.23 -8.19
CA ALA A 241 -24.12 -12.55 -6.77
C ALA A 241 -22.98 -11.82 -6.04
N ARG A 242 -21.77 -11.85 -6.61
CA ARG A 242 -20.60 -11.16 -6.03
C ARG A 242 -20.71 -9.64 -6.08
N GLU A 243 -21.28 -9.07 -7.13
CA GLU A 243 -21.57 -7.63 -7.20
C GLU A 243 -22.58 -7.20 -6.14
N THR A 244 -23.61 -8.01 -5.89
CA THR A 244 -24.60 -7.76 -4.84
C THR A 244 -23.95 -7.83 -3.46
N GLU A 245 -23.15 -8.87 -3.19
CA GLU A 245 -22.41 -9.03 -1.94
C GLU A 245 -21.44 -7.86 -1.70
N ALA A 246 -20.72 -7.41 -2.73
CA ALA A 246 -19.84 -6.26 -2.65
C ALA A 246 -20.60 -4.95 -2.35
N ALA A 247 -21.77 -4.75 -2.98
CA ALA A 247 -22.62 -3.59 -2.73
C ALA A 247 -23.19 -3.61 -1.30
N ASP A 248 -23.60 -4.77 -0.80
CA ASP A 248 -24.06 -4.95 0.59
C ASP A 248 -22.93 -4.67 1.59
N ALA A 249 -21.74 -5.20 1.35
CA ALA A 249 -20.56 -4.95 2.18
C ALA A 249 -20.16 -3.46 2.19
N ALA A 250 -20.24 -2.78 1.04
CA ALA A 250 -19.97 -1.34 0.94
C ALA A 250 -20.98 -0.53 1.77
N ARG A 251 -22.28 -0.81 1.64
CA ARG A 251 -23.32 -0.17 2.47
C ARG A 251 -23.09 -0.38 3.96
N ALA A 252 -22.78 -1.62 4.36
CA ALA A 252 -22.49 -1.94 5.76
C ALA A 252 -21.27 -1.19 6.30
N ALA A 253 -20.24 -1.00 5.45
CA ALA A 253 -19.06 -0.22 5.80
C ALA A 253 -19.38 1.28 5.95
N ASP A 254 -20.17 1.86 5.03
CA ASP A 254 -20.59 3.26 5.10
C ASP A 254 -21.44 3.53 6.35
N GLU A 255 -22.38 2.64 6.67
CA GLU A 255 -23.18 2.72 7.90
C GLU A 255 -22.32 2.59 9.17
N ALA A 256 -21.33 1.70 9.17
CA ALA A 256 -20.40 1.57 10.28
C ALA A 256 -19.54 2.82 10.44
N GLY A 257 -19.11 3.44 9.34
CA GLY A 257 -18.41 4.71 9.32
C GLY A 257 -19.26 5.86 9.88
N ALA A 258 -20.53 5.96 9.48
CA ALA A 258 -21.45 6.97 10.00
C ALA A 258 -21.66 6.82 11.52
N ARG A 259 -21.86 5.58 12.01
CA ARG A 259 -21.98 5.30 13.46
C ARG A 259 -20.71 5.65 14.24
N LEU A 260 -19.53 5.47 13.64
CA LEU A 260 -18.26 5.85 14.25
C LEU A 260 -18.16 7.37 14.40
N THR A 261 -18.45 8.12 13.33
CA THR A 261 -18.44 9.59 13.36
C THR A 261 -19.40 10.13 14.42
N GLU A 262 -20.63 9.61 14.49
CA GLU A 262 -21.62 10.00 15.51
C GLU A 262 -21.11 9.71 16.93
N ALA A 263 -20.49 8.54 17.15
CA ALA A 263 -19.92 8.19 18.44
C ALA A 263 -18.74 9.12 18.82
N GLU A 264 -17.90 9.51 17.87
CA GLU A 264 -16.78 10.43 18.09
C GLU A 264 -17.27 11.85 18.44
N GLU A 265 -18.29 12.35 17.74
CA GLU A 265 -18.94 13.63 18.04
C GLU A 265 -19.57 13.62 19.44
N LEU A 266 -20.28 12.55 19.81
CA LEU A 266 -20.83 12.39 21.15
C LEU A 266 -19.74 12.38 22.23
N VAL A 267 -18.62 11.68 21.98
CA VAL A 267 -17.48 11.67 22.91
C VAL A 267 -16.88 13.07 23.05
N ALA A 268 -16.78 13.85 21.97
CA ALA A 268 -16.29 15.22 22.03
C ALA A 268 -17.23 16.13 22.85
N GLU A 269 -18.55 16.04 22.62
CA GLU A 269 -19.56 16.79 23.38
C GLU A 269 -19.50 16.45 24.87
N LEU A 270 -19.46 15.15 25.22
CA LEU A 270 -19.40 14.70 26.61
C LEU A 270 -18.13 15.18 27.32
N ARG A 271 -17.00 15.27 26.61
CA ARG A 271 -15.75 15.82 27.16
C ARG A 271 -15.84 17.32 27.44
N GLU A 272 -16.48 18.09 26.58
CA GLU A 272 -16.74 19.52 26.84
C GLU A 272 -17.67 19.72 28.03
N ARG A 273 -18.76 18.93 28.09
CA ARG A 273 -19.68 18.95 29.23
C ARG A 273 -18.99 18.59 30.54
N LEU A 274 -18.09 17.60 30.51
CA LEU A 274 -17.29 17.23 31.67
C LEU A 274 -16.37 18.38 32.11
N ARG A 275 -15.63 19.00 31.18
CA ARG A 275 -14.79 20.17 31.48
C ARG A 275 -15.59 21.28 32.17
N HIS A 276 -16.75 21.62 31.61
CA HIS A 276 -17.61 22.66 32.17
C HIS A 276 -18.11 22.31 33.58
N ALA A 277 -18.54 21.06 33.79
CA ALA A 277 -18.97 20.57 35.09
C ALA A 277 -17.83 20.62 36.13
N GLU A 278 -16.62 20.23 35.76
CA GLU A 278 -15.45 20.31 36.63
C GLU A 278 -15.07 21.75 36.98
N GLU A 279 -15.14 22.68 36.03
CA GLU A 279 -14.95 24.11 36.29
C GLU A 279 -15.99 24.64 37.28
N GLY A 280 -17.26 24.31 37.07
CA GLY A 280 -18.35 24.63 37.98
C GLY A 280 -18.08 24.08 39.39
N GLN A 281 -17.65 22.81 39.48
CA GLN A 281 -17.30 22.18 40.75
C GLN A 281 -16.12 22.88 41.44
N ARG A 282 -15.06 23.26 40.68
CA ARG A 282 -13.92 24.00 41.23
C ARG A 282 -14.33 25.36 41.80
N ARG A 283 -15.17 26.11 41.06
CA ARG A 283 -15.71 27.41 41.50
C ARG A 283 -16.59 27.27 42.74
N ALA A 284 -17.50 26.29 42.76
CA ALA A 284 -18.36 26.03 43.90
C ALA A 284 -17.55 25.68 45.16
N ARG A 285 -16.53 24.82 45.02
CA ARG A 285 -15.61 24.48 46.13
C ARG A 285 -14.82 25.68 46.64
N ALA A 286 -14.37 26.58 45.76
CA ALA A 286 -13.71 27.82 46.16
C ALA A 286 -14.67 28.73 46.93
N GLY A 287 -15.86 28.98 46.38
CA GLY A 287 -16.88 29.78 47.04
C GLY A 287 -17.32 29.23 48.40
N GLU A 288 -17.41 27.89 48.54
CA GLU A 288 -17.68 27.24 49.81
C GLU A 288 -16.58 27.53 50.85
N ARG A 289 -15.30 27.40 50.46
CA ARG A 289 -14.17 27.69 51.35
C ARG A 289 -14.18 29.15 51.80
N ASP A 290 -14.38 30.08 50.87
CA ASP A 290 -14.42 31.51 51.16
C ASP A 290 -15.60 31.89 52.05
N ALA A 291 -16.78 31.28 51.83
CA ALA A 291 -17.95 31.47 52.68
C ALA A 291 -17.70 30.94 54.10
N ARG A 292 -17.10 29.74 54.23
CA ARG A 292 -16.73 29.17 55.53
C ARG A 292 -15.70 30.04 56.27
N GLU A 293 -14.74 30.62 55.55
CA GLU A 293 -13.77 31.52 56.16
C GLU A 293 -14.42 32.81 56.65
N ARG A 294 -15.24 33.47 55.82
CA ARG A 294 -15.99 34.67 56.21
C ARG A 294 -16.89 34.41 57.40
N ALA A 295 -17.60 33.28 57.43
CA ALA A 295 -18.42 32.88 58.57
C ALA A 295 -17.59 32.73 59.86
N ARG A 296 -16.41 32.11 59.78
CA ARG A 296 -15.49 32.00 60.93
C ARG A 296 -14.98 33.37 61.41
N GLN A 297 -14.59 34.24 60.49
CA GLN A 297 -14.12 35.59 60.82
C GLN A 297 -15.23 36.43 61.47
N ALA A 298 -16.45 36.42 60.89
CA ALA A 298 -17.61 37.09 61.46
C ALA A 298 -17.97 36.54 62.84
N GLY A 299 -17.92 35.22 63.03
CA GLY A 299 -18.14 34.58 64.33
C GLY A 299 -17.14 35.04 65.40
N ARG A 300 -15.85 35.13 65.05
CA ARG A 300 -14.80 35.66 65.95
C ARG A 300 -15.05 37.13 66.32
N ALA A 301 -15.34 37.97 65.33
CA ALA A 301 -15.63 39.39 65.55
C ALA A 301 -16.86 39.59 66.45
N ALA A 302 -17.93 38.81 66.23
CA ALA A 302 -19.13 38.83 67.06
C ALA A 302 -18.84 38.39 68.50
N GLN A 303 -18.01 37.36 68.70
CA GLN A 303 -17.61 36.92 70.03
C GLN A 303 -16.78 37.99 70.77
N GLU A 304 -15.86 38.65 70.07
CA GLU A 304 -15.07 39.73 70.64
C GLU A 304 -15.95 40.95 71.00
N ALA A 305 -16.86 41.35 70.12
CA ALA A 305 -17.83 42.41 70.39
C ALA A 305 -18.70 42.09 71.62
N ARG A 306 -19.19 40.85 71.75
CA ARG A 306 -19.93 40.38 72.93
C ARG A 306 -19.09 40.47 74.21
N ARG A 307 -17.82 40.06 74.17
CA ARG A 307 -16.91 40.17 75.33
C ARG A 307 -16.72 41.63 75.73
N ARG A 308 -16.44 42.53 74.78
CA ARG A 308 -16.28 43.97 75.03
C ARG A 308 -17.56 44.57 75.64
N ALA A 309 -18.72 44.28 75.07
CA ALA A 309 -20.01 44.72 75.60
C ALA A 309 -20.26 44.22 77.04
N GLY A 310 -20.01 42.93 77.30
CA GLY A 310 -20.11 42.36 78.65
C GLY A 310 -19.17 43.01 79.66
N THR A 311 -17.91 43.27 79.28
CA THR A 311 -16.97 43.98 80.16
C THR A 311 -17.37 45.44 80.42
N ALA A 312 -17.97 46.11 79.45
CA ALA A 312 -18.46 47.48 79.61
C ALA A 312 -19.67 47.53 80.55
N ALA A 313 -20.64 46.61 80.38
CA ALA A 313 -21.78 46.48 81.27
C ALA A 313 -21.34 46.19 82.72
N ALA A 314 -20.42 45.25 82.92
CA ALA A 314 -19.90 44.91 84.25
C ALA A 314 -19.17 46.09 84.96
N ARG A 315 -18.60 47.04 84.20
CA ARG A 315 -18.01 48.26 84.78
C ARG A 315 -19.08 49.23 85.30
N LEU A 316 -20.24 49.29 84.65
CA LEU A 316 -21.36 50.13 85.08
C LEU A 316 -22.04 49.58 86.35
N GLU A 317 -22.04 48.26 86.53
CA GLU A 317 -22.63 47.61 87.72
C GLU A 317 -21.71 47.57 88.94
N ARG A 318 -20.43 47.92 88.81
CA ARG A 318 -19.52 48.03 89.96
C ARG A 318 -19.80 49.34 90.72
N PRO A 319 -20.35 49.29 91.96
CA PRO A 319 -20.56 50.50 92.74
C PRO A 319 -19.21 51.16 93.03
N ALA A 320 -19.15 52.48 92.81
CA ALA A 320 -18.00 53.30 93.18
C ALA A 320 -17.75 53.14 94.67
N THR A 321 -16.82 52.25 95.03
CA THR A 321 -16.44 52.02 96.41
C THR A 321 -15.23 52.91 96.67
N GLY A 322 -15.51 54.02 97.37
CA GLY A 322 -14.58 54.81 98.19
C GLY A 322 -13.36 55.40 97.50
#